data_AF-A0A1E1K7H3-F1
#
_entry.id   AF-A0A1E1K7H3-F1
#
_cell.length_a   1.000
_cell.length_b   1.000
_cell.length_c   1.000
_cell.angle_alpha   90.00
_cell.angle_beta   90.00
_cell.angle_gamma   90.00
#
_symmetry.space_group_name_H-M   'P 1'
#
loop_
_entity.id
_entity.type
_entity.pdbx_description
1 polymer ?
#
loop_
_entity_poly.entity_id
_entity_poly.type
_entity_poly.pdbx_seq_one_letter_code
_entity_poly.pdbx_strand_id
1 'polypeptide(L)'
;MKSSLSVPTTKTPTKTTSRDERVRCHTLYFDAGWTQDQIALQLNLTRRQVQHALATRLTPQHHLRGRRAYLNTPQRKRLIEWVTSSKANRRTPWAKVPPILRWDVSVFAIRTAFKKEGYTRRVARRKPGLDYLNQIARLQ
;
A
#
# COMPACT_ATOMS: atom_id res chain seq x y z
N MET A 1 -55.12 -18.82 1.60
CA MET A 1 -54.23 -18.08 2.51
C MET A 1 -53.09 -17.49 1.68
N LYS A 2 -52.98 -16.17 1.57
CA LYS A 2 -51.92 -15.53 0.78
C LYS A 2 -50.63 -15.49 1.59
N SER A 3 -49.65 -16.32 1.24
CA SER A 3 -48.30 -16.31 1.78
C SER A 3 -47.55 -15.07 1.28
N SER A 4 -47.35 -14.08 2.16
CA SER A 4 -46.53 -12.90 1.85
C SER A 4 -45.05 -13.27 1.88
N LEU A 5 -44.43 -13.39 0.70
CA LEU A 5 -42.98 -13.50 0.59
C LEU A 5 -42.35 -12.14 0.93
N SER A 6 -41.68 -12.05 2.08
CA SER A 6 -40.86 -10.89 2.45
C SER A 6 -39.49 -11.02 1.82
N VAL A 7 -39.19 -10.20 0.81
CA VAL A 7 -37.85 -10.11 0.24
C VAL A 7 -37.03 -9.16 1.14
N PRO A 8 -35.89 -9.60 1.70
CA PRO A 8 -35.06 -8.73 2.52
C PRO A 8 -34.45 -7.62 1.66
N THR A 9 -34.79 -6.36 1.97
CA THR A 9 -34.16 -5.20 1.35
C THR A 9 -32.68 -5.15 1.71
N THR A 10 -31.81 -5.06 0.70
CA THR A 10 -30.37 -4.90 0.90
C THR A 10 -30.09 -3.60 1.65
N LYS A 11 -29.24 -3.65 2.69
CA LYS A 11 -28.86 -2.45 3.47
C LYS A 11 -28.19 -1.42 2.55
N THR A 12 -28.82 -0.26 2.37
CA THR A 12 -28.22 0.87 1.65
C THR A 12 -27.02 1.39 2.44
N PRO A 13 -25.85 1.59 1.81
CA PRO A 13 -24.70 2.14 2.49
C PRO A 13 -25.01 3.54 3.01
N THR A 14 -24.85 3.75 4.31
CA THR A 14 -24.99 5.07 4.93
C THR A 14 -23.86 5.99 4.48
N LYS A 15 -24.18 7.24 4.12
CA LYS A 15 -23.19 8.28 3.83
C LYS A 15 -22.16 8.34 4.96
N THR A 16 -20.88 8.31 4.62
CA THR A 16 -19.80 8.50 5.60
C THR A 16 -19.57 9.99 5.83
N THR A 17 -19.27 10.39 7.07
CA THR A 17 -18.97 11.79 7.39
C THR A 17 -17.64 12.20 6.78
N SER A 18 -17.63 13.29 6.03
CA SER A 18 -16.40 13.90 5.51
C SER A 18 -15.51 14.41 6.65
N ARG A 19 -14.26 14.74 6.33
CA ARG A 19 -13.37 15.46 7.25
C ARG A 19 -13.98 16.81 7.65
N ASP A 20 -14.44 17.59 6.68
CA ASP A 20 -14.92 18.96 6.92
C ASP A 20 -16.22 18.97 7.72
N GLU A 21 -17.10 18.00 7.49
CA GLU A 21 -18.31 17.79 8.31
C GLU A 21 -17.92 17.53 9.77
N ARG A 22 -16.89 16.72 10.02
CA ARG A 22 -16.39 16.47 11.39
C ARG A 22 -15.76 17.72 12.01
N VAL A 23 -15.02 18.52 11.23
CA VAL A 23 -14.51 19.83 11.69
C VAL A 23 -15.67 20.73 12.12
N ARG A 24 -16.71 20.85 11.29
CA ARG A 24 -17.89 21.66 11.61
C ARG A 24 -18.64 21.15 12.85
N CYS A 25 -18.75 19.83 13.02
CA CYS A 25 -19.33 19.27 14.25
C CYS A 25 -18.54 19.70 15.49
N HIS A 26 -17.19 19.66 15.43
CA HIS A 26 -16.35 20.12 16.53
C HIS A 26 -16.53 21.61 16.82
N THR A 27 -16.48 22.46 15.79
CA THR A 27 -16.62 23.91 15.99
C THR A 27 -17.98 24.28 16.56
N LEU A 28 -19.06 23.69 16.03
CA LEU A 28 -20.41 23.97 16.54
C LEU A 28 -20.61 23.48 17.97
N TYR A 29 -20.00 22.35 18.34
CA TYR A 29 -20.14 21.80 19.67
C TYR A 29 -19.27 22.52 20.71
N PHE A 30 -17.98 22.67 20.45
CA PHE A 30 -17.02 23.21 21.42
C PHE A 30 -16.95 24.74 21.42
N ASP A 31 -17.03 25.39 20.25
CA ASP A 31 -16.88 26.84 20.16
C ASP A 31 -18.24 27.55 20.25
N ALA A 32 -19.28 27.00 19.62
CA ALA A 32 -20.61 27.61 19.60
C ALA A 32 -21.58 27.03 20.67
N GLY A 33 -21.21 25.95 21.37
CA GLY A 33 -22.02 25.36 22.45
C GLY A 33 -23.33 24.69 22.00
N TRP A 34 -23.44 24.29 20.74
CA TRP A 34 -24.65 23.68 20.20
C TRP A 34 -24.85 22.25 20.72
N THR A 35 -26.11 21.84 20.87
CA THR A 35 -26.45 20.44 21.19
C THR A 35 -26.23 19.52 19.98
N GLN A 36 -26.02 18.23 20.24
CA GLN A 36 -25.82 17.24 19.15
C GLN A 36 -27.03 17.17 18.19
N ASP A 37 -28.25 17.37 18.70
CA ASP A 37 -29.47 17.35 17.89
C ASP A 37 -29.57 18.58 16.98
N GLN A 38 -29.19 19.77 17.47
CA GLN A 38 -29.11 20.98 16.65
C GLN A 38 -28.06 20.83 15.53
N ILE A 39 -26.90 20.27 15.84
CA ILE A 39 -25.84 20.00 14.86
C ILE A 39 -26.31 19.00 13.80
N ALA A 40 -27.01 17.94 14.22
CA ALA A 40 -27.57 16.92 13.33
C ALA A 40 -28.56 17.53 12.33
N LEU A 41 -29.45 18.40 12.80
CA LEU A 41 -30.41 19.12 11.95
C LEU A 41 -29.69 20.08 10.99
N GLN A 42 -28.74 20.88 11.48
CA GLN A 42 -28.06 21.88 10.67
C GLN A 42 -27.17 21.29 9.57
N LEU A 43 -26.47 20.19 9.87
CA LEU A 43 -25.54 19.55 8.94
C LEU A 43 -26.19 18.41 8.14
N ASN A 44 -27.49 18.15 8.33
CA ASN A 44 -28.20 16.99 7.76
C ASN A 44 -27.45 15.67 8.02
N LEU A 45 -26.99 15.49 9.26
CA LEU A 45 -26.31 14.28 9.73
C LEU A 45 -27.21 13.57 10.73
N THR A 46 -27.07 12.25 10.81
CA THR A 46 -27.68 11.48 11.90
C THR A 46 -26.99 11.80 13.23
N ARG A 47 -27.74 11.73 14.33
CA ARG A 47 -27.18 11.91 15.68
C ARG A 47 -25.97 11.00 15.94
N ARG A 48 -26.01 9.77 15.44
CA ARG A 48 -24.91 8.80 15.55
C ARG A 48 -23.65 9.24 14.81
N GLN A 49 -23.80 9.87 13.64
CA GLN A 49 -22.67 10.44 12.90
C GLN A 49 -22.06 11.63 13.65
N VAL A 50 -22.88 12.50 14.26
CA VAL A 50 -22.40 13.62 15.11
C VAL A 50 -21.65 13.08 16.34
N GLN A 51 -22.22 12.10 17.02
CA GLN A 51 -21.57 11.46 18.17
C GLN A 51 -20.22 10.83 17.78
N HIS A 52 -20.18 10.10 16.66
CA HIS A 52 -18.94 9.51 16.14
C HIS A 52 -17.93 10.60 15.74
N ALA A 53 -18.39 11.70 15.12
CA ALA A 53 -17.54 12.83 14.77
C ALA A 53 -16.84 13.42 16.00
N LEU A 54 -17.58 13.67 17.08
CA LEU A 54 -17.05 14.22 18.33
C LEU A 54 -16.15 13.23 19.10
N ALA A 55 -16.42 11.93 18.99
CA ALA A 55 -15.63 10.89 19.65
C ALA A 55 -14.33 10.54 18.91
N THR A 56 -14.24 10.82 17.61
CA THR A 56 -13.06 10.49 16.80
C THR A 56 -12.11 11.67 16.67
N ARG A 57 -10.82 11.37 16.43
CA ARG A 57 -9.83 12.44 16.21
C ARG A 57 -10.12 13.17 14.90
N LEU A 58 -9.96 14.49 14.94
CA LEU A 58 -10.15 15.35 13.78
C LEU A 58 -9.16 15.05 12.66
N THR A 59 -7.90 14.78 13.03
CA THR A 59 -6.84 14.41 12.09
C THR A 59 -7.08 12.98 11.58
N PRO A 60 -7.17 12.78 10.25
CA PRO A 60 -7.31 11.44 9.69
C PRO A 60 -6.18 10.52 10.15
N GLN A 61 -6.53 9.40 10.79
CA GLN A 61 -5.56 8.39 11.16
C GLN A 61 -5.41 7.37 10.02
N HIS A 62 -4.19 7.20 9.51
CA HIS A 62 -3.93 6.29 8.40
C HIS A 62 -3.80 4.82 8.88
N HIS A 63 -4.92 4.25 9.32
CA HIS A 63 -4.99 2.86 9.78
C HIS A 63 -4.93 1.86 8.62
N LEU A 64 -5.47 2.23 7.45
CA LEU A 64 -5.53 1.36 6.29
C LEU A 64 -4.20 1.37 5.55
N ARG A 65 -3.28 0.52 5.99
CA ARG A 65 -2.09 0.19 5.20
C ARG A 65 -2.47 -0.95 4.27
N GLY A 66 -2.23 -0.77 2.97
CA GLY A 66 -2.42 -1.81 1.98
C GLY A 66 -1.65 -3.10 2.32
N ARG A 67 -1.94 -4.16 1.57
CA ARG A 67 -1.35 -5.50 1.80
C ARG A 67 0.18 -5.40 1.92
N ARG A 68 0.73 -5.98 2.99
CA ARG A 68 2.18 -6.04 3.22
C ARG A 68 2.84 -6.88 2.13
N ALA A 69 4.11 -6.60 1.84
CA ALA A 69 4.89 -7.44 0.94
C ALA A 69 4.99 -8.85 1.53
N TYR A 70 4.94 -9.87 0.67
CA TYR A 70 4.96 -11.26 1.09
C TYR A 70 6.25 -11.61 1.87
N LEU A 71 7.40 -11.16 1.38
CA LEU A 71 8.68 -11.39 2.03
C LEU A 71 8.96 -10.34 3.13
N ASN A 72 9.28 -10.83 4.33
CA ASN A 72 9.63 -10.01 5.49
C ASN A 72 11.03 -9.35 5.31
N THR A 73 11.37 -8.39 6.17
CA THR A 73 12.65 -7.66 6.02
C THR A 73 13.89 -8.55 6.09
N PRO A 74 14.02 -9.51 7.04
CA PRO A 74 15.16 -10.44 7.06
C PRO A 74 15.29 -11.30 5.79
N GLN A 75 14.19 -11.85 5.28
CA GLN A 75 14.19 -12.64 4.05
C GLN A 75 14.63 -11.82 2.85
N ARG A 76 14.20 -10.56 2.75
CA ARG A 76 14.63 -9.67 1.67
C ARG A 76 16.13 -9.38 1.74
N LYS A 77 16.69 -9.11 2.92
CA LYS A 77 18.14 -8.92 3.09
C LYS A 77 18.93 -10.17 2.73
N ARG A 78 18.51 -11.34 3.20
CA ARG A 78 19.08 -12.64 2.84
C ARG A 78 19.06 -12.88 1.33
N LEU A 79 17.98 -12.48 0.67
CA LEU A 79 17.85 -12.58 -0.79
C LEU A 79 18.88 -11.69 -1.50
N ILE A 80 19.13 -10.46 -1.00
CA ILE A 80 20.18 -9.58 -1.54
C ILE A 80 21.54 -10.20 -1.35
N GLU A 81 21.88 -10.61 -0.12
CA GLU A 81 23.15 -11.27 0.21
C GLU A 81 23.43 -12.45 -0.72
N TRP A 82 22.43 -13.34 -0.88
CA TRP A 82 22.55 -14.49 -1.77
C TRP A 82 22.78 -14.09 -3.23
N VAL A 83 22.06 -13.10 -3.76
CA VAL A 83 22.25 -12.63 -5.14
C VAL A 83 23.61 -11.95 -5.33
N THR A 84 24.11 -11.25 -4.31
CA THR A 84 25.39 -10.55 -4.39
C THR A 84 26.59 -11.47 -4.22
N SER A 85 26.42 -12.61 -3.53
CA SER A 85 27.50 -13.55 -3.20
C SER A 85 28.23 -14.14 -4.41
N SER A 86 27.56 -14.33 -5.56
CA SER A 86 28.21 -14.92 -6.74
C SER A 86 27.68 -14.38 -8.08
N LYS A 87 28.53 -14.45 -9.10
CA LYS A 87 28.16 -14.10 -10.49
C LYS A 87 27.06 -15.01 -11.04
N ALA A 88 27.07 -16.29 -10.66
CA ALA A 88 26.05 -17.24 -11.04
C ALA A 88 24.68 -16.83 -10.47
N ASN A 89 24.60 -16.57 -9.16
CA ASN A 89 23.36 -16.17 -8.47
C ASN A 89 22.78 -14.87 -9.04
N ARG A 90 23.66 -13.92 -9.40
CA ARG A 90 23.26 -12.67 -10.04
C ARG A 90 22.55 -12.88 -11.38
N ARG A 91 22.97 -13.90 -12.14
CA ARG A 91 22.46 -14.22 -13.47
C ARG A 91 21.26 -15.19 -13.46
N THR A 92 20.98 -15.84 -12.33
CA THR A 92 19.87 -16.81 -12.20
C THR A 92 18.52 -16.17 -12.54
N PRO A 93 17.70 -16.69 -13.47
CA PRO A 93 16.36 -16.15 -13.72
C PRO A 93 15.50 -16.09 -12.46
N TRP A 94 14.68 -15.05 -12.29
CA TRP A 94 13.87 -14.88 -11.08
C TRP A 94 12.93 -16.06 -10.80
N ALA A 95 12.42 -16.72 -11.83
CA ALA A 95 11.58 -17.91 -11.68
C ALA A 95 12.29 -19.10 -11.03
N LYS A 96 13.62 -19.17 -11.13
CA LYS A 96 14.43 -20.24 -10.52
C LYS A 96 14.86 -19.91 -9.09
N VAL A 97 14.69 -18.68 -8.62
CA VAL A 97 15.12 -18.28 -7.27
C VAL A 97 14.31 -18.97 -6.16
N PRO A 98 12.96 -19.02 -6.21
CA PRO A 98 12.16 -19.72 -5.20
C PRO A 98 12.56 -21.19 -4.98
N PRO A 99 12.69 -22.04 -6.03
CA PRO A 99 13.07 -23.43 -5.82
C PRO A 99 14.51 -23.59 -5.29
N ILE A 100 15.45 -22.73 -5.70
CA ILE A 100 16.84 -22.77 -5.19
C ILE A 100 16.91 -22.44 -3.70
N LEU A 101 16.16 -21.44 -3.26
CA LEU A 101 16.10 -21.04 -1.85
C LEU A 101 15.12 -21.90 -1.03
N ARG A 102 14.44 -22.86 -1.67
CA ARG A 102 13.37 -23.68 -1.09
C ARG A 102 12.28 -22.83 -0.45
N TRP A 103 11.90 -21.75 -1.11
CA TRP A 103 10.84 -20.84 -0.67
C TRP A 103 9.59 -21.07 -1.51
N ASP A 104 8.45 -21.26 -0.84
CA ASP A 104 7.14 -21.34 -1.49
C ASP A 104 6.60 -19.94 -1.79
N VAL A 105 7.23 -19.26 -2.76
CA VAL A 105 6.88 -17.88 -3.12
C VAL A 105 6.79 -17.69 -4.62
N SER A 106 5.85 -16.85 -5.04
CA SER A 106 5.72 -16.49 -6.44
C SER A 106 6.90 -15.65 -6.94
N VAL A 107 7.15 -15.69 -8.25
CA VAL A 107 8.16 -14.85 -8.90
C VAL A 107 7.91 -13.36 -8.63
N PHE A 108 6.65 -12.96 -8.53
CA PHE A 108 6.27 -11.59 -8.20
C PHE A 108 6.73 -11.17 -6.80
N ALA A 109 6.64 -12.06 -5.80
CA ALA A 109 7.13 -11.78 -4.45
C ALA A 109 8.64 -11.49 -4.45
N ILE A 110 9.42 -12.25 -5.23
CA ILE A 110 10.86 -12.04 -5.43
C ILE A 110 11.14 -10.69 -6.10
N ARG A 111 10.39 -10.35 -7.16
CA ARG A 111 10.52 -9.05 -7.85
C ARG A 111 10.22 -7.87 -6.93
N THR A 112 9.12 -7.94 -6.19
CA THR A 112 8.74 -6.92 -5.21
C THR A 112 9.80 -6.80 -4.12
N ALA A 113 10.39 -7.91 -3.67
CA ALA A 113 11.47 -7.89 -2.70
C ALA A 113 12.70 -7.15 -3.22
N PHE A 114 13.19 -7.47 -4.42
CA PHE A 114 14.31 -6.73 -5.03
C PHE A 114 14.00 -5.25 -5.20
N LYS A 115 12.79 -4.90 -5.67
CA LYS A 115 12.36 -3.50 -5.81
C LYS A 115 12.37 -2.76 -4.48
N LYS A 116 11.91 -3.39 -3.39
CA LYS A 116 11.90 -2.78 -2.06
C LYS A 116 13.29 -2.56 -1.47
N GLU A 117 14.23 -3.45 -1.76
CA GLU A 117 15.64 -3.29 -1.35
C GLU A 117 16.46 -2.46 -2.36
N GLY A 118 15.82 -1.84 -3.37
CA GLY A 118 16.48 -1.02 -4.38
C GLY A 118 17.39 -1.79 -5.35
N TYR A 119 17.33 -3.12 -5.36
CA TYR A 119 18.19 -3.93 -6.20
C TYR A 119 17.66 -4.03 -7.63
N THR A 120 18.50 -3.67 -8.60
CA THR A 120 18.22 -3.79 -10.03
C THR A 120 19.29 -4.60 -10.74
N ARG A 121 18.88 -5.49 -11.64
CA ARG A 121 19.82 -6.23 -12.48
C ARG A 121 20.27 -5.33 -13.62
N ARG A 122 21.56 -4.99 -13.64
CA ARG A 122 22.18 -4.43 -14.85
C ARG A 122 22.49 -5.55 -15.83
N VAL A 123 22.13 -5.33 -17.09
CA VAL A 123 22.59 -6.16 -18.20
C VAL A 123 24.10 -5.95 -18.33
N ALA A 124 24.88 -7.02 -18.19
CA ALA A 124 26.31 -6.96 -18.41
C ALA A 124 26.56 -6.68 -19.89
N ARG A 125 27.04 -5.47 -20.21
CA ARG A 125 27.45 -5.13 -21.59
C ARG A 125 28.78 -5.83 -21.89
N ARG A 126 28.94 -6.31 -23.12
CA ARG A 126 30.26 -6.80 -23.59
C ARG A 126 31.23 -5.61 -23.59
N LYS A 127 32.47 -5.82 -23.17
CA LYS A 127 33.51 -4.81 -23.31
C LYS A 127 33.70 -4.55 -24.82
N PRO A 128 33.66 -3.28 -25.28
CA PRO A 128 33.99 -2.97 -26.67
C PRO A 128 35.40 -3.48 -27.00
N GLY A 129 35.58 -4.04 -28.20
CA GLY A 129 36.88 -4.51 -28.68
C GLY A 129 37.92 -3.39 -28.69
N LEU A 130 39.20 -3.75 -28.78
CA LEU A 130 40.31 -2.79 -28.90
C LEU A 130 40.52 -2.36 -30.36
N ASP A 131 39.43 -2.05 -31.05
CA ASP A 131 39.52 -1.44 -32.37
C ASP A 131 40.02 0.01 -32.28
N TYR A 132 40.66 0.53 -33.32
CA TYR A 132 41.33 1.84 -33.32
C TYR A 132 40.39 2.97 -32.86
N LEU A 133 39.14 2.98 -33.33
CA LEU A 133 38.11 3.94 -32.92
C LEU A 133 37.78 3.85 -31.41
N ASN A 134 37.72 2.63 -30.86
CA ASN A 134 37.47 2.40 -29.44
C ASN A 134 38.70 2.69 -28.56
N GLN A 135 39.90 2.77 -29.13
CA GLN A 135 41.11 3.17 -28.42
C GLN A 135 41.15 4.71 -28.29
N ILE A 136 40.89 5.43 -29.38
CA ILE A 136 40.80 6.91 -29.37
C ILE A 136 39.76 7.39 -28.36
N ALA A 137 38.55 6.80 -28.38
CA ALA A 137 37.47 7.18 -27.47
C ALA A 137 37.74 6.91 -25.97
N ARG A 138 38.80 6.17 -25.63
CA ARG A 138 39.22 5.91 -24.23
C ARG A 138 40.29 6.86 -23.73
N LEU A 139 41.03 7.49 -24.65
CA LEU A 139 42.11 8.43 -24.34
C LEU A 139 41.62 9.88 -24.20
N GLN A 140 40.40 10.15 -24.69
CA GLN A 140 39.64 11.39 -24.44
C GLN A 140 38.84 11.29 -23.15
#